data_AF-A0A0B1S7A2-F1
#
_entry.id   AF-A0A0B1S7A2-F1
#
_cell.length_a   1.000
_cell.length_b   1.000
_cell.length_c   1.000
_cell.angle_alpha   90.00
_cell.angle_beta   90.00
_cell.angle_gamma   90.00
#
_symmetry.space_group_name_H-M   'P 1'
#
loop_
_entity.id
_entity.type
_entity.pdbx_description
1 polymer ?
#
loop_
_entity_poly.entity_id
_entity_poly.type
_entity_poly.pdbx_seq_one_letter_code
_entity_poly.pdbx_strand_id
1 'polypeptide(L)'
;MLENFSIFDIVIDEWNLNWPLVKRRVEYIMKPLNEIVAFIQEQLERRKKEITSGCHAIHDGGEDFVDAFFLQMEKDRNAGVSSSFNEECLLMTVLDLWSAGQETTVVTLNWAFSYLLLHPEVKARVEDELLSITKGQRPLSITDRPKTTYYNAVLNEIHRCALVIPLNMWRDTADDTVVGKYVVPKGTSITAQISLIMTDERYFENKYEFNPDRYLNNESIAEMIVPFGLGKRACPGESMAQAELYLVSRNTGF
;
A
#
# COMPACT_ATOMS: atom_id res chain seq x y z
N MET A 1 34.48 4.25 14.14
CA MET A 1 33.76 4.95 13.04
C MET A 1 33.80 4.17 11.71
N LEU A 2 34.44 2.99 11.64
CA LEU A 2 34.47 2.14 10.43
C LEU A 2 33.89 0.73 10.65
N GLU A 3 33.44 0.40 11.87
CA GLU A 3 33.00 -0.96 12.22
C GLU A 3 31.65 -1.35 11.60
N ASN A 4 30.90 -0.38 11.08
CA ASN A 4 29.61 -0.60 10.38
C ASN A 4 29.68 -0.27 8.88
N PHE A 5 30.87 -0.12 8.31
CA PHE A 5 31.02 0.29 6.90
C PHE A 5 30.65 -0.86 5.96
N SER A 6 29.53 -0.69 5.25
CA SER A 6 28.98 -1.59 4.25
C SER A 6 29.35 -1.14 2.83
N ILE A 7 29.34 -2.07 1.87
CA ILE A 7 29.47 -1.74 0.44
C ILE A 7 28.38 -0.74 0.00
N PHE A 8 27.21 -0.77 0.65
CA PHE A 8 26.13 0.17 0.39
C PHE A 8 26.48 1.60 0.81
N ASP A 9 27.33 1.79 1.81
CA ASP A 9 27.81 3.11 2.23
C ASP A 9 28.70 3.74 1.15
N ILE A 10 29.42 2.92 0.36
CA ILE A 10 30.17 3.41 -0.81
C ILE A 10 29.22 3.92 -1.92
N VAL A 11 28.01 3.39 -2.01
CA VAL A 11 27.06 3.74 -3.08
C VAL A 11 26.16 4.92 -2.68
N ILE A 12 25.91 5.11 -1.38
CA ILE A 12 24.88 6.02 -0.85
C ILE A 12 25.47 7.16 0.00
N ASP A 13 26.78 7.20 0.25
CA ASP A 13 27.37 8.34 0.96
C ASP A 13 27.24 9.65 0.15
N GLU A 14 26.97 10.76 0.85
CA GLU A 14 26.65 12.07 0.29
C GLU A 14 27.78 12.60 -0.62
N TRP A 15 29.02 12.17 -0.33
CA TRP A 15 30.19 12.41 -1.16
C TRP A 15 30.09 11.76 -2.54
N ASN A 16 29.67 10.49 -2.60
CA ASN A 16 29.64 9.69 -3.83
C ASN A 16 28.50 10.11 -4.76
N LEU A 17 27.37 10.56 -4.18
CA LEU A 17 26.25 11.16 -4.91
C LEU A 17 26.63 12.44 -5.66
N ASN A 18 27.67 13.16 -5.20
CA ASN A 18 28.15 14.40 -5.81
C ASN A 18 29.21 14.21 -6.91
N TRP A 19 29.68 12.98 -7.17
CA TRP A 19 30.59 12.72 -8.30
C TRP A 19 29.88 13.04 -9.62
N PRO A 20 30.45 13.86 -10.54
CA PRO A 20 29.83 14.25 -11.81
C PRO A 20 29.01 13.19 -12.57
N LEU A 21 29.49 11.94 -12.68
CA LEU A 21 28.77 10.87 -13.37
C LEU A 21 27.62 10.27 -12.55
N VAL A 22 27.83 10.13 -11.24
CA VAL A 22 26.80 9.66 -10.30
C VAL A 22 25.72 10.72 -10.16
N LYS A 23 26.11 11.97 -9.94
CA LYS A 23 25.21 13.13 -9.87
C LYS A 23 24.32 13.25 -11.10
N ARG A 24 24.89 13.20 -12.31
CA ARG A 24 24.09 13.24 -13.55
C ARG A 24 23.11 12.07 -13.64
N ARG A 25 23.50 10.88 -13.17
CA ARG A 25 22.62 9.71 -13.15
C ARG A 25 21.52 9.85 -12.08
N VAL A 26 21.84 10.35 -10.90
CA VAL A 26 20.89 10.63 -9.83
C VAL A 26 19.88 11.68 -10.28
N GLU A 27 20.34 12.80 -10.86
CA GLU A 27 19.47 13.84 -11.42
C GLU A 27 18.52 13.28 -12.48
N TYR A 28 19.01 12.42 -13.37
CA TYR A 28 18.19 11.77 -14.38
C TYR A 28 17.14 10.82 -13.77
N ILE A 29 17.54 9.99 -12.79
CA ILE A 29 16.65 9.04 -12.12
C ILE A 29 15.60 9.77 -11.26
N MET A 30 15.98 10.86 -10.61
CA MET A 30 15.11 11.64 -9.72
C MET A 30 14.22 12.61 -10.48
N LYS A 31 14.48 12.88 -11.76
CA LYS A 31 13.70 13.83 -12.57
C LYS A 31 12.19 13.57 -12.51
N PRO A 32 11.67 12.33 -12.72
CA PRO A 32 10.23 12.08 -12.63
C PRO A 32 9.66 12.37 -11.23
N LEU A 33 10.39 12.00 -10.17
CA LEU A 33 9.96 12.29 -8.80
C LEU A 33 9.89 13.80 -8.56
N ASN A 34 10.90 14.54 -9.02
CA ASN A 34 10.92 16.01 -8.90
C ASN A 34 9.76 16.65 -9.66
N GLU A 35 9.38 16.13 -10.84
CA GLU A 35 8.22 16.60 -11.60
C GLU A 35 6.90 16.34 -10.84
N ILE A 36 6.76 15.18 -10.21
CA ILE A 36 5.60 14.84 -9.37
C ILE A 36 5.54 15.75 -8.13
N VAL A 37 6.66 15.94 -7.43
CA VAL A 37 6.75 16.83 -6.27
C VAL A 37 6.38 18.26 -6.66
N ALA A 38 6.90 18.76 -7.79
CA ALA A 38 6.55 20.08 -8.30
C ALA A 38 5.07 20.20 -8.63
N PHE A 39 4.47 19.17 -9.24
CA PHE A 39 3.04 19.14 -9.51
C PHE A 39 2.19 19.19 -8.23
N ILE A 40 2.51 18.35 -7.23
CA ILE A 40 1.79 18.34 -5.95
C ILE A 40 1.93 19.71 -5.27
N GLN A 41 3.14 20.29 -5.26
CA GLN A 41 3.37 21.62 -4.71
C GLN A 41 2.49 22.67 -5.39
N GLU A 42 2.39 22.64 -6.72
CA GLU A 42 1.52 23.55 -7.47
C GLU A 42 0.04 23.38 -7.07
N GLN A 43 -0.44 22.13 -6.89
CA GLN A 43 -1.82 21.88 -6.45
C GLN A 43 -2.07 22.43 -5.04
N LEU A 44 -1.13 22.24 -4.11
CA LEU A 44 -1.24 22.76 -2.75
C LEU A 44 -1.26 24.29 -2.72
N GLU A 45 -0.40 24.94 -3.51
CA GLU A 45 -0.38 26.41 -3.64
C GLU A 45 -1.67 26.94 -4.28
N ARG A 46 -2.23 26.22 -5.25
CA ARG A 46 -3.54 26.57 -5.82
C ARG A 46 -4.64 26.48 -4.75
N ARG A 47 -4.71 25.37 -3.99
CA ARG A 47 -5.69 25.19 -2.92
C ARG A 47 -5.59 26.30 -1.86
N LYS A 48 -4.38 26.68 -1.44
CA LYS A 48 -4.18 27.82 -0.51
C LYS A 48 -4.73 29.14 -1.05
N LYS A 49 -4.50 29.42 -2.35
CA LYS A 49 -5.03 30.63 -3.00
C LYS A 49 -6.55 30.62 -3.02
N GLU A 50 -7.17 29.49 -3.35
CA GLU A 50 -8.63 29.32 -3.37
C GLU A 50 -9.24 29.52 -1.97
N ILE A 51 -8.58 29.02 -0.92
CA ILE A 51 -8.98 29.25 0.48
C ILE A 51 -8.90 30.74 0.83
N THR A 52 -7.77 31.38 0.51
CA THR A 52 -7.54 32.80 0.83
C THR A 52 -8.47 33.74 0.07
N SER A 53 -8.84 33.40 -1.18
CA SER A 53 -9.78 34.17 -1.98
C SER A 53 -11.25 33.91 -1.61
N GLY A 54 -11.52 32.97 -0.71
CA GLY A 54 -12.87 32.54 -0.34
C GLY A 54 -13.59 31.73 -1.44
N CYS A 55 -12.88 31.27 -2.46
CA CYS A 55 -13.43 30.41 -3.51
C CYS A 55 -13.59 28.96 -3.03
N HIS A 56 -12.77 28.54 -2.05
CA HIS A 56 -12.86 27.25 -1.39
C HIS A 56 -13.08 27.47 0.11
N ALA A 57 -14.21 27.01 0.64
CA ALA A 57 -14.52 27.12 2.06
C ALA A 57 -14.23 25.78 2.74
N ILE A 58 -13.38 25.79 3.78
CA ILE A 58 -13.13 24.58 4.56
C ILE A 58 -14.24 24.42 5.61
N HIS A 59 -15.04 23.37 5.45
CA HIS A 59 -16.08 22.97 6.40
C HIS A 59 -15.53 22.08 7.53
N ASP A 60 -16.35 21.79 8.55
CA ASP A 60 -15.94 20.95 9.68
C ASP A 60 -15.48 19.56 9.19
N GLY A 61 -14.26 19.18 9.56
CA GLY A 61 -13.61 17.94 9.11
C GLY A 61 -12.89 18.00 7.75
N GLY A 62 -13.09 19.07 6.96
CA GLY A 62 -12.51 19.22 5.61
C GLY A 62 -13.21 18.35 4.55
N GLU A 63 -13.13 18.76 3.28
CA GLU A 63 -13.74 17.99 2.17
C GLU A 63 -12.83 16.84 1.70
N ASP A 64 -11.51 17.00 1.90
CA ASP A 64 -10.50 16.01 1.54
C ASP A 64 -9.35 16.01 2.56
N PHE A 65 -8.35 15.16 2.32
CA PHE A 65 -7.19 15.03 3.19
C PHE A 65 -6.40 16.34 3.35
N VAL A 66 -6.30 17.14 2.30
CA VAL A 66 -5.53 18.39 2.30
C VAL A 66 -6.23 19.42 3.20
N ASP A 67 -7.54 19.54 3.08
CA ASP A 67 -8.34 20.41 3.96
C ASP A 67 -8.26 19.97 5.42
N ALA A 68 -8.41 18.67 5.70
CA ALA A 68 -8.29 18.13 7.05
C ALA A 68 -6.91 18.41 7.66
N PHE A 69 -5.85 18.33 6.85
CA PHE A 69 -4.49 18.66 7.29
C PHE A 69 -4.34 20.16 7.58
N PHE A 70 -4.89 21.04 6.74
CA PHE A 70 -4.88 22.49 6.99
C PHE A 70 -5.64 22.85 8.27
N LEU A 71 -6.80 22.24 8.53
CA LEU A 71 -7.53 22.43 9.79
C LEU A 71 -6.70 22.02 11.00
N GLN A 72 -6.00 20.89 10.92
CA GLN A 72 -5.14 20.43 12.00
C GLN A 72 -3.95 21.37 12.22
N MET A 73 -3.33 21.87 11.14
CA MET A 73 -2.27 22.89 11.22
C MET A 73 -2.75 24.17 11.92
N GLU A 74 -3.95 24.65 11.58
CA GLU A 74 -4.52 25.86 12.20
C GLU A 74 -4.85 25.63 13.68
N LYS A 75 -5.43 24.47 14.01
CA LYS A 75 -5.74 24.08 15.38
C LYS A 75 -4.50 24.05 16.26
N ASP A 76 -3.41 23.44 15.79
CA ASP A 76 -2.15 23.36 16.54
C ASP A 76 -1.50 24.73 16.71
N ARG A 77 -1.55 25.57 15.66
CA ARG A 77 -1.09 26.96 15.72
C ARG A 77 -1.87 27.77 16.77
N ASN A 78 -3.19 27.66 16.78
CA ASN A 78 -4.05 28.37 17.73
C ASN A 78 -3.86 27.88 19.17
N ALA A 79 -3.54 26.60 19.35
CA ALA A 79 -3.22 26.02 20.66
C ALA A 79 -1.78 26.32 21.13
N GLY A 80 -0.92 26.86 20.27
CA GLY A 80 0.49 27.14 20.58
C GLY A 80 1.33 25.88 20.82
N VAL A 81 0.93 24.73 20.24
CA VAL A 81 1.60 23.45 20.43
C VAL A 81 2.68 23.26 19.36
N SER A 82 3.86 22.76 19.76
CA SER A 82 4.87 22.32 18.79
C SER A 82 4.34 21.09 18.05
N SER A 83 4.15 21.21 16.74
CA SER A 83 3.48 20.21 15.92
C SER A 83 4.32 19.84 14.70
N SER A 84 4.24 18.57 14.29
CA SER A 84 4.80 18.09 13.02
C SER A 84 3.92 18.43 11.82
N PHE A 85 2.70 18.94 12.04
CA PHE A 85 1.82 19.39 10.95
C PHE A 85 2.34 20.72 10.39
N ASN A 86 3.10 20.62 9.30
CA ASN A 86 3.61 21.75 8.54
C ASN A 86 3.50 21.47 7.03
N GLU A 87 3.81 22.47 6.21
CA GLU A 87 3.61 22.39 4.76
C GLU A 87 4.51 21.36 4.07
N GLU A 88 5.75 21.20 4.54
CA GLU A 88 6.67 20.19 4.01
C GLU A 88 6.15 18.78 4.33
N CYS A 89 5.69 18.57 5.56
CA CYS A 89 5.05 17.31 5.95
C CYS A 89 3.77 17.05 5.15
N LEU A 90 2.96 18.06 4.86
CA LEU A 90 1.78 17.91 3.98
C LEU A 90 2.18 17.46 2.58
N LEU A 91 3.14 18.15 1.95
CA LEU A 91 3.66 17.80 0.64
C LEU A 91 4.14 16.34 0.58
N MET A 92 5.00 15.96 1.53
CA MET A 92 5.55 14.61 1.58
C MET A 92 4.48 13.56 1.89
N THR A 93 3.50 13.87 2.76
CA THR A 93 2.42 12.94 3.07
C THR A 93 1.50 12.71 1.86
N VAL A 94 1.20 13.76 1.09
CA VAL A 94 0.42 13.62 -0.15
C VAL A 94 1.17 12.79 -1.19
N LEU A 95 2.48 13.01 -1.33
CA LEU A 95 3.34 12.19 -2.19
C LEU A 95 3.33 10.73 -1.77
N ASP A 96 3.52 10.45 -0.48
CA ASP A 96 3.51 9.09 0.08
C ASP A 96 2.17 8.39 -0.16
N LEU A 97 1.06 9.06 0.13
CA LEU A 97 -0.29 8.51 -0.08
C LEU A 97 -0.57 8.22 -1.56
N TRP A 98 -0.20 9.13 -2.46
CA TRP A 98 -0.38 8.96 -3.89
C TRP A 98 0.47 7.81 -4.45
N SER A 99 1.76 7.79 -4.13
CA SER A 99 2.69 6.78 -4.61
C SER A 99 2.35 5.38 -4.07
N ALA A 100 2.08 5.28 -2.76
CA ALA A 100 1.75 4.01 -2.12
C ALA A 100 0.37 3.49 -2.56
N GLY A 101 -0.64 4.36 -2.74
CA GLY A 101 -1.99 3.95 -3.12
C GLY A 101 -2.14 3.58 -4.59
N GLN A 102 -1.34 4.16 -5.48
CA GLN A 102 -1.47 3.93 -6.91
C GLN A 102 -0.78 2.64 -7.35
N GLU A 103 0.55 2.58 -7.21
CA GLU A 103 1.37 1.56 -7.90
C GLU A 103 1.03 0.15 -7.41
N THR A 104 0.89 -0.04 -6.10
CA THR A 104 0.61 -1.37 -5.53
C THR A 104 -0.75 -1.91 -5.95
N THR A 105 -1.78 -1.04 -6.02
CA THR A 105 -3.12 -1.45 -6.45
C THR A 105 -3.13 -1.78 -7.93
N VAL A 106 -2.53 -0.93 -8.78
CA VAL A 106 -2.43 -1.17 -10.22
C VAL A 106 -1.71 -2.49 -10.53
N VAL A 107 -0.57 -2.75 -9.89
CA VAL A 107 0.16 -4.00 -10.06
C VAL A 107 -0.68 -5.20 -9.60
N THR A 108 -1.38 -5.08 -8.47
CA THR A 108 -2.26 -6.16 -7.99
C THR A 108 -3.43 -6.43 -8.94
N LEU A 109 -4.06 -5.38 -9.49
CA LEU A 109 -5.11 -5.51 -10.51
C LEU A 109 -4.60 -6.18 -11.79
N ASN A 110 -3.39 -5.83 -12.25
CA ASN A 110 -2.78 -6.46 -13.42
C ASN A 110 -2.58 -7.97 -13.20
N TRP A 111 -2.14 -8.36 -12.00
CA TRP A 111 -2.06 -9.78 -11.63
C TRP A 111 -3.43 -10.43 -11.53
N ALA A 112 -4.42 -9.74 -10.94
CA ALA A 112 -5.80 -10.23 -10.85
C ALA A 112 -6.36 -10.58 -12.23
N PHE A 113 -6.25 -9.65 -13.19
CA PHE A 113 -6.69 -9.89 -14.56
C PHE A 113 -5.89 -11.00 -15.23
N SER A 114 -4.58 -11.04 -15.02
CA SER A 114 -3.72 -12.09 -15.59
C SER A 114 -4.13 -13.49 -15.10
N TYR A 115 -4.35 -13.66 -13.79
CA TYR A 115 -4.82 -14.94 -13.24
C TYR A 115 -6.22 -15.30 -13.72
N LEU A 116 -7.17 -14.36 -13.73
CA LEU A 116 -8.53 -14.63 -14.23
C LEU A 116 -8.55 -15.01 -15.72
N LEU A 117 -7.65 -14.45 -16.54
CA LEU A 117 -7.50 -14.80 -17.95
C LEU A 117 -6.88 -16.19 -18.15
N LEU A 118 -5.92 -16.57 -17.30
CA LEU A 118 -5.26 -17.88 -17.35
C LEU A 118 -6.12 -19.00 -16.75
N HIS A 119 -7.13 -18.65 -15.95
CA HIS A 119 -8.01 -19.58 -15.23
C HIS A 119 -9.50 -19.29 -15.54
N PRO A 120 -9.96 -19.53 -16.79
CA PRO A 120 -11.32 -19.24 -17.20
C PRO A 120 -12.38 -19.99 -16.38
N GLU A 121 -12.06 -21.16 -15.83
CA GLU A 121 -12.92 -21.92 -14.91
C GLU A 121 -13.15 -21.19 -13.58
N VAL A 122 -12.11 -20.57 -13.02
CA VAL A 122 -12.21 -19.75 -11.81
C VAL A 122 -13.04 -18.52 -12.12
N LYS A 123 -12.76 -17.87 -13.25
CA LYS A 123 -13.49 -16.69 -13.70
C LYS A 123 -14.99 -16.97 -13.84
N ALA A 124 -15.37 -18.04 -14.55
CA ALA A 124 -16.78 -18.41 -14.76
C ALA A 124 -17.50 -18.66 -13.42
N ARG A 125 -16.84 -19.33 -12.47
CA ARG A 125 -17.43 -19.59 -11.15
C ARG A 125 -17.62 -18.31 -10.32
N VAL A 126 -16.70 -17.35 -10.43
CA VAL A 126 -16.87 -16.00 -9.85
C VAL A 126 -18.04 -15.28 -10.52
N GLU A 127 -18.14 -15.32 -11.85
CA GLU A 127 -19.27 -14.71 -12.57
C GLU A 127 -20.62 -15.28 -12.12
N ASP A 128 -20.74 -16.61 -12.00
CA ASP A 128 -21.94 -17.30 -11.53
C ASP A 128 -22.34 -16.88 -10.10
N GLU A 129 -21.38 -16.85 -9.17
CA GLU A 129 -21.60 -16.40 -7.79
C GLU A 129 -22.15 -14.96 -7.77
N LEU A 130 -21.52 -14.08 -8.54
CA LEU A 130 -21.85 -12.66 -8.56
C LEU A 130 -23.17 -12.38 -9.28
N LEU A 131 -23.47 -13.11 -10.35
CA LEU A 131 -24.77 -13.06 -11.03
C LEU A 131 -25.90 -13.50 -10.11
N SER A 132 -25.68 -14.55 -9.31
CA SER A 132 -26.65 -15.00 -8.31
C SER A 132 -26.95 -13.92 -7.26
N ILE A 133 -25.92 -13.24 -6.76
CA ILE A 133 -26.04 -12.21 -5.70
C ILE A 133 -26.65 -10.91 -6.23
N THR A 134 -26.18 -10.44 -7.38
CA THR A 134 -26.64 -9.18 -8.00
C THR A 134 -27.92 -9.35 -8.82
N LYS A 135 -28.31 -10.61 -9.09
CA LYS A 135 -29.38 -11.00 -10.02
C LYS A 135 -29.17 -10.50 -11.45
N GLY A 136 -27.94 -10.07 -11.79
CA GLY A 136 -27.63 -9.43 -13.06
C GLY A 136 -28.32 -8.07 -13.29
N GLN A 137 -28.89 -7.46 -12.24
CA GLN A 137 -29.72 -6.25 -12.35
C GLN A 137 -28.99 -4.97 -11.91
N ARG A 138 -27.83 -5.10 -11.26
CA ARG A 138 -27.06 -3.99 -10.71
C ARG A 138 -25.56 -4.33 -10.66
N PRO A 139 -24.67 -3.33 -10.61
CA PRO A 139 -23.26 -3.57 -10.34
C PRO A 139 -23.02 -4.15 -8.94
N LEU A 140 -21.82 -4.72 -8.77
CA LEU A 140 -21.36 -5.22 -7.49
C LEU A 140 -21.15 -4.06 -6.51
N SER A 141 -21.65 -4.20 -5.27
CA SER A 141 -21.46 -3.24 -4.19
C SER A 141 -20.51 -3.82 -3.14
N ILE A 142 -19.80 -2.95 -2.41
CA ILE A 142 -18.93 -3.39 -1.31
C ILE A 142 -19.72 -4.10 -0.21
N THR A 143 -21.00 -3.76 -0.05
CA THR A 143 -21.92 -4.39 0.89
C THR A 143 -22.25 -5.84 0.54
N ASP A 144 -21.95 -6.29 -0.68
CA ASP A 144 -22.13 -7.68 -1.10
C ASP A 144 -20.97 -8.58 -0.66
N ARG A 145 -19.82 -8.00 -0.31
CA ARG A 145 -18.58 -8.74 -0.01
C ARG A 145 -18.75 -9.88 1.01
N PRO A 146 -19.57 -9.76 2.08
CA PRO A 146 -19.80 -10.89 2.99
C PRO A 146 -20.50 -12.09 2.37
N LYS A 147 -21.13 -11.94 1.20
CA LYS A 147 -21.89 -13.00 0.50
C LYS A 147 -21.10 -13.62 -0.67
N THR A 148 -19.96 -13.05 -1.03
CA THR A 148 -19.14 -13.49 -2.18
C THR A 148 -17.99 -14.39 -1.71
N THR A 149 -18.33 -15.55 -1.17
CA THR A 149 -17.35 -16.44 -0.51
C THR A 149 -16.24 -16.86 -1.48
N TYR A 150 -16.60 -17.32 -2.68
CA TYR A 150 -15.62 -17.77 -3.67
C TYR A 150 -14.80 -16.61 -4.22
N TYR A 151 -15.43 -15.47 -4.50
CA TYR A 151 -14.69 -14.32 -4.99
C TYR A 151 -13.69 -13.76 -3.97
N ASN A 152 -14.02 -13.73 -2.67
CA ASN A 152 -13.02 -13.38 -1.64
C ASN A 152 -11.87 -14.39 -1.60
N ALA A 153 -12.15 -15.68 -1.79
CA ALA A 153 -11.10 -16.70 -1.89
C ALA A 153 -10.17 -16.46 -3.09
N VAL A 154 -10.72 -16.05 -4.23
CA VAL A 154 -9.95 -15.67 -5.43
C VAL A 154 -9.07 -14.45 -5.17
N LEU A 155 -9.60 -13.41 -4.52
CA LEU A 155 -8.81 -12.21 -4.17
C LEU A 155 -7.67 -12.54 -3.20
N ASN A 156 -7.90 -13.41 -2.21
CA ASN A 156 -6.86 -13.90 -1.31
C ASN A 156 -5.77 -14.65 -2.08
N GLU A 157 -6.14 -15.52 -3.03
CA GLU A 157 -5.18 -16.24 -3.85
C GLU A 157 -4.39 -15.32 -4.78
N ILE A 158 -5.03 -14.27 -5.33
CA ILE A 158 -4.34 -13.25 -6.12
C ILE A 158 -3.26 -12.56 -5.28
N HIS A 159 -3.59 -12.11 -4.06
CA HIS A 159 -2.61 -11.51 -3.17
C HIS A 159 -1.45 -12.47 -2.85
N ARG A 160 -1.78 -13.74 -2.58
CA ARG A 160 -0.80 -14.77 -2.26
C ARG A 160 0.15 -15.07 -3.41
N CYS A 161 -0.35 -15.13 -4.64
CA CYS A 161 0.45 -15.49 -5.82
C CYS A 161 1.19 -14.29 -6.40
N ALA A 162 0.57 -13.10 -6.41
CA ALA A 162 1.18 -11.88 -6.92
C ALA A 162 2.37 -11.43 -6.06
N LEU A 163 2.29 -11.61 -4.73
CA LEU A 163 3.33 -11.21 -3.75
C LEU A 163 3.94 -9.84 -4.06
N VAL A 164 3.10 -8.82 -4.30
CA VAL A 164 3.55 -7.49 -4.78
C VAL A 164 4.65 -6.88 -3.90
N ILE A 165 4.58 -7.12 -2.59
CA ILE A 165 5.61 -6.75 -1.64
C ILE A 165 6.08 -8.01 -0.90
N PRO A 166 7.08 -8.75 -1.43
CA PRO A 166 7.51 -10.03 -0.85
C PRO A 166 8.37 -9.85 0.41
N LEU A 167 9.07 -8.72 0.51
CA LEU A 167 9.83 -8.28 1.68
C LEU A 167 9.20 -7.00 2.19
N ASN A 168 8.79 -6.99 3.46
CA ASN A 168 8.14 -5.82 4.04
C ASN A 168 9.12 -4.65 4.18
N MET A 169 8.59 -3.46 4.42
CA MET A 169 9.38 -2.27 4.71
C MET A 169 10.19 -2.46 5.99
N TRP A 170 11.44 -1.99 5.96
CA TRP A 170 12.35 -2.05 7.09
C TRP A 170 11.82 -1.29 8.31
N ARG A 171 12.19 -1.77 9.49
CA ARG A 171 11.85 -1.21 10.80
C ARG A 171 13.08 -1.28 11.69
N ASP A 172 13.28 -0.28 12.54
CA ASP A 172 14.31 -0.33 13.56
C ASP A 172 13.70 -0.69 14.91
N THR A 173 14.40 -1.54 15.65
CA THR A 173 14.05 -1.88 17.04
C THR A 173 14.18 -0.65 17.93
N ALA A 174 13.11 -0.30 18.64
CA ALA A 174 13.09 0.88 19.51
C ALA A 174 13.92 0.68 20.78
N ASP A 175 14.06 -0.56 21.26
CA ASP A 175 14.79 -0.97 22.45
C ASP A 175 15.36 -2.39 22.26
N ASP A 176 16.27 -2.80 23.14
CA ASP A 176 16.75 -4.18 23.21
C ASP A 176 15.55 -5.12 23.43
N THR A 177 15.39 -6.09 22.54
CA THR A 177 14.23 -6.99 22.53
C THR A 177 14.63 -8.44 22.32
N VAL A 178 13.69 -9.36 22.51
CA VAL A 178 13.91 -10.80 22.33
C VAL A 178 12.93 -11.30 21.27
N VAL A 179 13.47 -11.92 20.20
CA VAL A 179 12.69 -12.56 19.14
C VAL A 179 12.97 -14.05 19.17
N GLY A 180 12.00 -14.84 19.62
CA GLY A 180 12.18 -16.27 19.87
C GLY A 180 13.23 -16.50 20.95
N LYS A 181 14.40 -17.02 20.54
CA LYS A 181 15.55 -17.28 21.42
C LYS A 181 16.69 -16.26 21.29
N TYR A 182 16.54 -15.26 20.42
CA TYR A 182 17.61 -14.31 20.09
C TYR A 182 17.36 -12.96 20.74
N VAL A 183 18.41 -12.38 21.31
CA VAL A 183 18.41 -10.97 21.75
C VAL A 183 18.74 -10.11 20.53
N VAL A 184 17.91 -9.12 20.26
CA VAL A 184 18.04 -8.15 19.17
C VAL A 184 18.28 -6.78 19.80
N PRO A 185 19.48 -6.20 19.66
CA PRO A 185 19.81 -4.90 20.25
C PRO A 185 18.97 -3.76 19.65
N LYS A 186 18.75 -2.71 20.44
CA LYS A 186 18.16 -1.44 20.01
C LYS A 186 18.86 -0.88 18.77
N GLY A 187 18.06 -0.32 17.85
CA GLY A 187 18.55 0.26 16.60
C GLY A 187 18.89 -0.78 15.53
N THR A 188 18.68 -2.07 15.79
CA THR A 188 18.81 -3.11 14.75
C THR A 188 17.67 -2.99 13.75
N SER A 189 18.01 -2.84 12.47
CA SER A 189 17.06 -2.89 11.36
C SER A 189 16.59 -4.31 11.10
N ILE A 190 15.28 -4.51 11.10
CA ILE A 190 14.60 -5.78 10.87
C ILE A 190 13.52 -5.61 9.80
N THR A 191 13.20 -6.71 9.11
CA THR A 191 12.07 -6.77 8.18
C THR A 191 11.40 -8.13 8.24
N ALA A 192 10.10 -8.15 7.97
CA ALA A 192 9.33 -9.38 7.83
C ALA A 192 9.36 -9.85 6.38
N GLN A 193 9.80 -11.08 6.15
CA GLN A 193 9.74 -11.70 4.83
C GLN A 193 8.35 -12.29 4.60
N ILE A 194 7.44 -11.45 4.11
CA ILE A 194 6.04 -11.78 3.84
C ILE A 194 5.92 -13.00 2.92
N SER A 195 6.82 -13.12 1.93
CA SER A 195 6.84 -14.27 1.02
C SER A 195 7.00 -15.60 1.75
N LEU A 196 7.77 -15.69 2.83
CA LEU A 196 7.92 -16.95 3.58
C LEU A 196 6.65 -17.36 4.30
N ILE A 197 5.80 -16.40 4.70
CA ILE A 197 4.51 -16.68 5.36
C ILE A 197 3.51 -17.18 4.31
N MET A 198 3.37 -16.44 3.21
CA MET A 198 2.36 -16.70 2.16
C MET A 198 2.74 -17.84 1.19
N THR A 199 3.92 -18.44 1.37
CA THR A 199 4.42 -19.58 0.57
C THR A 199 4.88 -20.75 1.44
N ASP A 200 4.47 -20.77 2.71
CA ASP A 200 4.76 -21.88 3.62
C ASP A 200 3.94 -23.11 3.23
N GLU A 201 4.63 -24.17 2.77
CA GLU A 201 4.01 -25.41 2.28
C GLU A 201 3.21 -26.17 3.35
N ARG A 202 3.44 -25.86 4.63
CA ARG A 202 2.62 -26.41 5.73
C ARG A 202 1.17 -25.93 5.67
N TYR A 203 0.93 -24.76 5.08
CA TYR A 203 -0.38 -24.13 4.96
C TYR A 203 -0.85 -24.04 3.50
N PHE A 204 0.09 -23.92 2.56
CA PHE A 204 -0.16 -23.77 1.13
C PHE A 204 0.49 -24.92 0.34
N GLU A 205 -0.12 -26.12 0.39
CA GLU A 205 0.28 -27.27 -0.44
C GLU A 205 0.32 -26.87 -1.93
N ASN A 206 1.26 -27.30 -2.76
CA ASN A 206 1.35 -26.83 -4.17
C ASN A 206 1.30 -25.29 -4.31
N LYS A 207 2.01 -24.55 -3.46
CA LYS A 207 2.00 -23.07 -3.41
C LYS A 207 2.20 -22.32 -4.73
N TYR A 208 2.74 -22.95 -5.76
CA TYR A 208 2.93 -22.32 -7.07
C TYR A 208 1.70 -22.40 -7.98
N GLU A 209 0.73 -23.24 -7.62
CA GLU A 209 -0.56 -23.34 -8.30
C GLU A 209 -1.51 -22.27 -7.78
N PHE A 210 -2.16 -21.57 -8.69
CA PHE A 210 -3.26 -20.66 -8.39
C PHE A 210 -4.53 -21.48 -8.12
N ASN A 211 -4.89 -21.63 -6.84
CA ASN A 211 -6.04 -22.43 -6.44
C ASN A 211 -6.85 -21.75 -5.33
N PRO A 212 -7.95 -21.06 -5.68
CA PRO A 212 -8.85 -20.43 -4.71
C PRO A 212 -9.61 -21.41 -3.80
N ASP A 213 -9.75 -22.69 -4.14
CA ASP A 213 -10.53 -23.65 -3.33
C ASP A 213 -9.89 -23.93 -1.96
N ARG A 214 -8.61 -23.59 -1.80
CA ARG A 214 -7.86 -23.68 -0.54
C ARG A 214 -8.55 -22.97 0.63
N TYR A 215 -9.20 -21.84 0.35
CA TYR A 215 -9.83 -21.02 1.37
C TYR A 215 -11.26 -21.45 1.70
N LEU A 216 -11.87 -22.34 0.91
CA LEU A 216 -13.26 -22.77 1.13
C LEU A 216 -13.40 -23.80 2.24
N ASN A 217 -12.35 -24.61 2.45
CA ASN A 217 -12.36 -25.70 3.41
C ASN A 217 -11.64 -25.34 4.72
N ASN A 218 -10.89 -24.24 4.74
CA ASN A 218 -10.13 -23.82 5.90
C ASN A 218 -9.99 -22.28 5.95
N GLU A 219 -10.86 -21.65 6.74
CA GLU A 219 -10.84 -20.21 6.95
C GLU A 219 -9.53 -19.72 7.60
N SER A 220 -8.83 -20.57 8.37
CA SER A 220 -7.58 -20.19 9.04
C SER A 220 -6.44 -19.92 8.05
N ILE A 221 -6.52 -20.42 6.82
CA ILE A 221 -5.52 -20.16 5.78
C ILE A 221 -5.61 -18.71 5.31
N ALA A 222 -6.81 -18.13 5.30
CA ALA A 222 -7.00 -16.73 4.93
C ALA A 222 -6.28 -15.78 5.91
N GLU A 223 -6.18 -16.14 7.19
CA GLU A 223 -5.44 -15.36 8.21
C GLU A 223 -3.93 -15.30 7.94
N MET A 224 -3.39 -16.24 7.16
CA MET A 224 -1.98 -16.26 6.76
C MET A 224 -1.69 -15.37 5.54
N ILE A 225 -2.73 -14.82 4.90
CA ILE A 225 -2.61 -13.89 3.78
C ILE A 225 -2.44 -12.47 4.33
N VAL A 226 -1.18 -12.04 4.41
CA VAL A 226 -0.78 -10.77 5.04
C VAL A 226 -0.08 -9.80 4.08
N PRO A 227 -0.63 -9.52 2.87
CA PRO A 227 0.00 -8.67 1.87
C PRO A 227 0.15 -7.21 2.33
N PHE A 228 -0.64 -6.79 3.32
CA PHE A 228 -0.61 -5.46 3.92
C PHE A 228 0.26 -5.36 5.18
N GLY A 229 0.94 -6.44 5.56
CA GLY A 229 1.67 -6.55 6.82
C GLY A 229 0.74 -6.61 8.04
N LEU A 230 1.33 -6.56 9.24
CA LEU A 230 0.62 -6.67 10.51
C LEU A 230 1.16 -5.67 11.56
N GLY A 231 0.36 -5.42 12.59
CA GLY A 231 0.75 -4.66 13.78
C GLY A 231 0.66 -3.13 13.60
N LYS A 232 1.40 -2.38 14.42
CA LYS A 232 1.33 -0.90 14.49
C LYS A 232 1.65 -0.16 13.18
N ARG A 233 2.28 -0.85 12.22
CA ARG A 233 2.70 -0.31 10.92
C ARG A 233 2.14 -1.16 9.78
N ALA A 234 0.99 -1.79 9.98
CA ALA A 234 0.18 -2.35 8.91
C ALA A 234 -0.21 -1.25 7.91
N CYS A 235 -0.51 -1.63 6.67
CA CYS A 235 -0.80 -0.69 5.59
C CYS A 235 -2.01 0.20 5.97
N PRO A 236 -1.84 1.54 5.99
CA PRO A 236 -2.97 2.43 6.27
C PRO A 236 -4.03 2.42 5.17
N GLY A 237 -3.66 1.98 3.95
CA GLY A 237 -4.55 1.90 2.80
C GLY A 237 -5.23 0.54 2.60
N GLU A 238 -5.07 -0.43 3.52
CA GLU A 238 -5.58 -1.79 3.35
C GLU A 238 -7.07 -1.84 3.00
N SER A 239 -7.91 -1.12 3.76
CA SER A 239 -9.36 -1.12 3.54
C SER A 239 -9.75 -0.55 2.18
N MET A 240 -9.06 0.52 1.75
CA MET A 240 -9.28 1.17 0.46
C MET A 240 -8.82 0.26 -0.68
N ALA A 241 -7.60 -0.27 -0.61
CA ALA A 241 -7.04 -1.16 -1.63
C ALA A 241 -7.90 -2.43 -1.80
N GLN A 242 -8.36 -3.05 -0.71
CA GLN A 242 -9.24 -4.21 -0.82
C GLN A 242 -10.59 -3.87 -1.44
N ALA A 243 -11.16 -2.69 -1.13
CA ALA A 243 -12.40 -2.24 -1.75
C ALA A 243 -12.22 -1.95 -3.25
N GLU A 244 -11.13 -1.30 -3.63
CA GLU A 244 -10.76 -1.05 -5.03
C GLU A 244 -10.59 -2.37 -5.78
N LEU A 245 -9.81 -3.32 -5.27
CA LEU A 245 -9.61 -4.62 -5.89
C LEU A 245 -10.93 -5.36 -6.07
N TYR A 246 -11.78 -5.38 -5.05
CA TYR A 246 -13.08 -6.05 -5.06
C TYR A 246 -14.07 -5.42 -6.05
N LEU A 247 -14.11 -4.09 -6.13
CA LEU A 247 -15.08 -3.41 -7.01
C LEU A 247 -14.57 -3.30 -8.45
N VAL A 248 -13.31 -2.92 -8.63
CA VAL A 248 -12.72 -2.65 -9.95
C VAL A 248 -12.52 -3.95 -10.73
N SER A 249 -11.94 -5.00 -10.12
CA SER A 249 -11.64 -6.22 -10.89
C SER A 249 -12.87 -6.92 -11.44
N ARG A 250 -14.06 -6.70 -10.85
CA ARG A 250 -15.31 -7.23 -11.39
C ARG A 250 -16.08 -6.26 -12.28
N ASN A 251 -16.23 -4.99 -11.88
CA ASN A 251 -17.12 -4.07 -12.60
C ASN A 251 -16.57 -3.61 -13.96
N THR A 252 -15.29 -3.87 -14.27
CA THR A 252 -14.65 -3.45 -15.53
C THR A 252 -14.80 -4.43 -16.70
N GLY A 253 -15.69 -5.43 -16.59
CA GLY A 253 -16.15 -6.20 -17.76
C GLY A 253 -15.26 -7.38 -18.16
N PHE A 254 -14.38 -7.84 -17.26
CA PHE A 254 -14.00 -9.24 -17.23
C PHE A 254 -14.97 -9.99 -16.31
#